data_AF-A0A2U1NBA2-F1
#
_entry.id   AF-A0A2U1NBA2-F1
#
_cell.length_a   1.000
_cell.length_b   1.000
_cell.length_c   1.000
_cell.angle_alpha   90.00
_cell.angle_beta   90.00
_cell.angle_gamma   90.00
#
_symmetry.space_group_name_H-M   'P 1'
#
loop_
_entity.id
_entity.type
_entity.pdbx_description
1 polymer ?
#
loop_
_entity_poly.entity_id
_entity_poly.type
_entity_poly.pdbx_seq_one_letter_code
_entity_poly.pdbx_strand_id
1 'polypeptide(L)'
;MTSQKPSFPDSFKAYSHLRDKNWVVTSGHRYGVDFVAYRHHPSLVHSEYAVLVLSEGNVNGNDRLRVWSDYRCTLRLCGSVAKTLLTLHVNRNGANLIGSSLSCLEGYSVEERTVRRWDPERCREDQPLETK
;
A
#
# COMPACT_ATOMS: atom_id res chain seq x y z
N MET A 1 28.27 9.43 4.42
CA MET A 1 27.24 10.15 5.20
C MET A 1 25.91 9.46 4.97
N THR A 2 25.33 8.83 6.00
CA THR A 2 24.01 8.19 5.91
C THR A 2 22.93 9.27 5.94
N SER A 3 22.34 9.56 4.78
CA SER A 3 21.20 10.47 4.67
C SER A 3 20.00 9.83 5.38
N GLN A 4 19.52 10.45 6.46
CA GLN A 4 18.28 10.02 7.13
C GLN A 4 17.08 10.36 6.24
N LYS A 5 16.22 9.37 5.97
CA LYS A 5 14.97 9.59 5.24
C LYS A 5 13.85 9.96 6.23
N PRO A 6 13.23 11.14 6.15
CA PRO A 6 12.19 11.55 7.09
C PRO A 6 10.92 10.69 7.01
N SER A 7 10.68 10.03 5.87
CA SER A 7 9.57 9.08 5.65
C SER A 7 9.86 7.66 6.10
N PHE A 8 11.05 7.40 6.68
CA PHE A 8 11.46 6.06 7.08
C PHE A 8 10.54 5.43 8.13
N PRO A 9 10.08 6.12 9.19
CA PRO A 9 9.19 5.52 10.19
C PRO A 9 7.90 4.95 9.57
N ASP A 10 7.26 5.70 8.67
CA ASP A 10 6.03 5.25 8.01
C ASP A 10 6.31 4.06 7.09
N SER A 11 7.41 4.12 6.32
CA SER A 11 7.82 3.05 5.41
C SER A 11 8.16 1.77 6.18
N PHE A 12 8.81 1.89 7.33
CA PHE A 12 9.17 0.76 8.18
C PHE A 12 7.94 0.16 8.86
N LYS A 13 7.00 0.97 9.36
CA LYS A 13 5.73 0.47 9.91
C LYS A 13 4.94 -0.31 8.85
N ALA A 14 4.81 0.25 7.64
CA ALA A 14 4.16 -0.42 6.52
C ALA A 14 4.86 -1.74 6.15
N TYR A 15 6.19 -1.74 6.12
CA TYR A 15 6.98 -2.95 5.91
C TYR A 15 6.72 -4.00 6.99
N SER A 16 6.82 -3.63 8.27
CA SER A 16 6.57 -4.53 9.40
C SER A 16 5.17 -5.15 9.31
N HIS A 17 4.16 -4.32 9.06
CA HIS A 17 2.77 -4.76 8.92
C HIS A 17 2.58 -5.82 7.82
N LEU A 18 3.25 -5.66 6.67
CA LEU A 18 3.23 -6.68 5.62
C LEU A 18 3.99 -7.95 6.02
N ARG A 19 5.10 -7.81 6.75
CA ARG A 19 5.88 -8.96 7.25
C ARG A 19 5.11 -9.76 8.29
N ASP A 20 4.37 -9.11 9.17
CA ASP A 20 3.50 -9.73 10.19
C ASP A 20 2.38 -10.56 9.53
N LYS A 21 1.95 -10.15 8.32
CA LYS A 21 1.00 -10.88 7.47
C LYS A 21 1.66 -11.94 6.57
N ASN A 22 2.93 -12.26 6.80
CA ASN A 22 3.72 -13.24 6.06
C ASN A 22 3.91 -12.91 4.57
N TRP A 23 3.92 -11.64 4.18
CA TRP A 23 4.32 -11.25 2.83
C TRP A 23 5.84 -11.21 2.70
N VAL A 24 6.36 -11.67 1.56
CA VAL A 24 7.73 -11.36 1.15
C VAL A 24 7.71 -9.99 0.49
N VAL A 25 8.34 -9.01 1.14
CA VAL A 25 8.31 -7.60 0.72
C VAL A 25 9.64 -7.23 0.07
N THR A 26 9.60 -6.64 -1.11
CA THR A 26 10.80 -6.14 -1.80
C THR A 26 10.57 -4.73 -2.34
N SER A 27 11.62 -4.08 -2.85
CA SER A 27 11.52 -2.72 -3.39
C SER A 27 10.57 -2.63 -4.59
N GLY A 28 9.67 -1.65 -4.56
CA GLY A 28 8.71 -1.40 -5.62
C GLY A 28 9.19 -0.47 -6.73
N HIS A 29 10.46 0.00 -6.70
CA HIS A 29 10.93 1.11 -7.55
C HIS A 29 10.70 0.88 -9.05
N ARG A 30 10.80 -0.38 -9.52
CA ARG A 30 10.60 -0.75 -10.94
C ARG A 30 9.17 -0.54 -11.42
N TYR A 31 8.22 -0.50 -10.49
CA TYR A 31 6.80 -0.40 -10.76
C TYR A 31 6.22 0.96 -10.33
N GLY A 32 7.07 1.92 -9.94
CA GLY A 32 6.64 3.24 -9.50
C GLY A 32 5.90 3.25 -8.15
N VAL A 33 6.11 2.22 -7.33
CA VAL A 33 5.50 2.07 -6.00
C VAL A 33 6.57 1.88 -4.92
N ASP A 34 6.19 1.91 -3.65
CA ASP A 34 7.15 1.85 -2.55
C ASP A 34 7.62 0.41 -2.31
N PHE A 35 6.68 -0.55 -2.29
CA PHE A 35 6.98 -1.97 -2.16
C PHE A 35 6.22 -2.83 -3.16
N VAL A 36 6.69 -4.05 -3.35
CA VAL A 36 5.89 -5.13 -3.93
C VAL A 36 5.84 -6.31 -2.97
N ALA A 37 4.68 -6.94 -2.88
CA ALA A 37 4.43 -8.05 -1.95
C ALA A 37 4.22 -9.36 -2.72
N TYR A 38 4.92 -10.40 -2.30
CA TYR A 38 4.83 -11.76 -2.85
C TYR A 38 4.27 -12.71 -1.81
N ARG A 39 3.40 -13.63 -2.25
CA ARG A 39 2.84 -14.67 -1.38
C ARG A 39 3.88 -15.74 -1.02
N HIS A 40 4.85 -15.97 -1.91
CA HIS A 40 5.94 -16.93 -1.77
C HIS A 40 7.25 -16.31 -2.28
N HIS A 41 8.33 -17.10 -2.30
CA HIS A 41 9.63 -16.64 -2.77
C HIS A 41 9.56 -16.07 -4.21
N PRO A 42 10.21 -14.92 -4.51
CA PRO A 42 10.15 -14.27 -5.82
C PRO A 42 10.65 -15.10 -7.01
N SER A 43 11.39 -16.18 -6.77
CA SER A 43 11.80 -17.13 -7.83
C SER A 43 10.69 -18.08 -8.26
N LEU A 44 9.61 -18.21 -7.46
CA LEU A 44 8.52 -19.16 -7.70
C LEU A 44 7.25 -18.45 -8.17
N VAL A 45 7.02 -17.23 -7.69
CA VAL A 45 5.77 -16.49 -7.94
C VAL A 45 6.05 -15.04 -8.30
N HIS A 46 5.12 -14.44 -9.05
CA HIS A 46 5.09 -13.00 -9.24
C HIS A 46 4.55 -12.28 -8.01
N SER A 47 4.90 -11.01 -7.86
CA SER A 47 4.32 -10.15 -6.82
C SER A 47 2.83 -9.95 -7.08
N GLU A 48 2.01 -10.13 -6.06
CA GLU A 48 0.56 -9.98 -6.12
C GLU A 48 0.15 -8.50 -6.00
N TYR A 49 0.78 -7.80 -5.05
CA TYR A 49 0.48 -6.40 -4.76
C TYR A 49 1.61 -5.46 -5.17
N ALA A 50 1.20 -4.33 -5.74
CA ALA A 50 1.99 -3.12 -5.85
C ALA A 50 1.56 -2.18 -4.72
N VAL A 51 2.47 -1.84 -3.81
CA VAL A 51 2.14 -1.22 -2.52
C VAL A 51 2.59 0.23 -2.47
N LEU A 52 1.66 1.14 -2.20
CA LEU A 52 1.93 2.55 -1.91
C LEU A 52 1.70 2.85 -0.43
N VAL A 53 2.65 3.53 0.20
CA VAL A 53 2.57 3.94 1.60
C VAL A 53 2.14 5.41 1.67
N LEU A 54 0.99 5.64 2.28
CA LEU A 54 0.40 6.97 2.45
C LEU A 54 0.43 7.33 3.94
N SER A 55 1.10 8.42 4.30
CA SER A 55 1.18 8.89 5.68
C SER A 55 0.10 9.94 5.94
N GLU A 56 -0.75 9.71 6.93
CA GLU A 56 -1.80 10.65 7.32
C GLU A 56 -1.21 11.77 8.19
N GLY A 57 -1.44 13.04 7.78
CA GLY A 57 -1.05 14.21 8.59
C GLY A 57 0.33 14.82 8.31
N ASN A 58 1.06 14.32 7.31
CA ASN A 58 2.35 14.92 6.95
C ASN A 58 2.17 15.97 5.85
N VAL A 59 2.21 17.26 6.23
CA VAL A 59 2.14 18.42 5.30
C VAL A 59 3.26 18.36 4.25
N ASN A 60 4.38 17.67 4.56
CA ASN A 60 5.55 17.47 3.69
C ASN A 60 5.73 16.01 3.23
N GLY A 61 4.79 15.10 3.52
CA GLY A 61 4.90 13.69 3.19
C GLY A 61 4.37 13.36 1.80
N ASN A 62 5.06 12.46 1.08
CA ASN A 62 4.76 11.93 -0.26
C ASN A 62 3.33 12.19 -0.73
N ASP A 63 3.18 13.25 -1.51
CA ASP A 63 1.94 13.75 -2.08
C ASP A 63 1.46 12.87 -3.25
N ARG A 64 1.23 11.58 -2.97
CA ARG A 64 0.81 10.60 -3.97
C ARG A 64 -0.67 10.28 -3.79
N LEU A 65 -1.36 10.08 -4.92
CA LEU A 65 -2.78 9.72 -4.95
C LEU A 65 -3.71 10.79 -4.35
N ARG A 66 -3.41 12.08 -4.53
CA ARG A 66 -4.31 13.16 -4.09
C ARG A 66 -5.39 13.51 -5.10
N VAL A 67 -5.08 13.35 -6.38
CA VAL A 67 -6.03 13.63 -7.46
C VAL A 67 -6.41 12.36 -8.20
N TRP A 68 -7.61 12.34 -8.80
CA TRP A 68 -8.12 11.16 -9.49
C TRP A 68 -7.24 10.70 -10.66
N SER A 69 -6.52 11.61 -11.30
CA SER A 69 -5.54 11.29 -12.34
C SER A 69 -4.41 10.42 -11.82
N ASP A 70 -3.98 10.59 -10.58
CA ASP A 70 -2.91 9.78 -9.98
C ASP A 70 -3.38 8.34 -9.84
N TYR A 71 -4.60 8.14 -9.30
CA TYR A 71 -5.21 6.81 -9.20
C TYR A 71 -5.30 6.14 -10.57
N ARG A 72 -5.76 6.86 -11.60
CA ARG A 72 -5.85 6.32 -12.97
C ARG A 72 -4.48 5.93 -13.52
N CYS A 73 -3.47 6.76 -13.30
CA CYS A 73 -2.10 6.51 -13.73
C CYS A 73 -1.53 5.27 -13.04
N THR A 74 -1.61 5.21 -11.71
CA THR A 74 -1.10 4.08 -10.92
C THR A 74 -1.84 2.79 -11.23
N LEU A 75 -3.17 2.83 -11.38
CA LEU A 75 -3.95 1.66 -11.77
C LEU A 75 -3.57 1.14 -13.17
N ARG A 76 -3.28 2.04 -14.12
CA ARG A 76 -2.81 1.64 -15.46
C ARG A 76 -1.44 0.98 -15.39
N LEU A 77 -0.50 1.54 -14.62
CA LEU A 77 0.82 0.97 -14.41
C LEU A 77 0.72 -0.43 -13.77
N CYS A 78 -0.01 -0.55 -12.65
CA CYS A 78 -0.17 -1.83 -11.95
C CYS A 78 -0.88 -2.88 -12.82
N GLY A 79 -1.94 -2.47 -13.53
CA GLY A 79 -2.71 -3.34 -14.42
C GLY A 79 -1.87 -3.90 -15.57
N SER A 80 -0.97 -3.08 -16.16
CA SER A 80 -0.11 -3.54 -17.26
C SER A 80 0.87 -4.66 -16.88
N VAL A 81 1.18 -4.81 -15.60
CA VAL A 81 2.09 -5.84 -15.07
C VAL A 81 1.37 -6.83 -14.15
N ALA A 82 0.04 -6.93 -14.29
CA ALA A 82 -0.85 -7.83 -13.55
C ALA A 82 -0.66 -7.76 -12.02
N LYS A 83 -0.62 -6.55 -11.46
CA LYS A 83 -0.55 -6.32 -10.00
C LYS A 83 -1.78 -5.60 -9.51
N THR A 84 -2.23 -5.97 -8.31
CA THR A 84 -3.27 -5.23 -7.61
C THR A 84 -2.66 -4.08 -6.84
N LEU A 85 -3.23 -2.88 -6.95
CA LEU A 85 -2.80 -1.73 -6.16
C LEU A 85 -3.29 -1.87 -4.72
N LEU A 86 -2.35 -1.88 -3.77
CA LEU A 86 -2.61 -1.86 -2.33
C LEU A 86 -2.07 -0.55 -1.75
N THR A 87 -2.94 0.24 -1.14
CA THR A 87 -2.54 1.46 -0.42
C THR A 87 -2.55 1.18 1.07
N LEU A 88 -1.44 1.47 1.74
CA LEU A 88 -1.27 1.35 3.19
C LEU A 88 -1.31 2.76 3.78
N HIS A 89 -2.40 3.09 4.45
CA HIS A 89 -2.55 4.34 5.19
C HIS A 89 -1.95 4.18 6.57
N VAL A 90 -0.83 4.84 6.82
CA VAL A 90 -0.13 4.83 8.11
C VAL A 90 -0.56 6.06 8.89
N ASN A 91 -1.23 5.83 10.02
CA ASN A 91 -1.62 6.88 10.95
C ASN A 91 -0.70 6.87 12.16
N ARG A 92 -0.16 8.05 12.48
CA ARG A 92 0.79 8.26 13.59
C ARG A 92 0.11 8.46 14.95
N ASN A 93 -1.22 8.59 15.00
CA ASN A 93 -2.04 8.74 16.21
C ASN A 93 -1.48 9.74 17.26
N GLY A 94 -0.87 10.84 16.82
CA GLY A 94 -0.28 11.84 17.72
C GLY A 94 1.03 11.41 18.42
N ALA A 95 1.66 10.30 18.02
CA ALA A 95 2.96 9.90 18.53
C ALA A 95 4.02 10.95 18.16
N ASN A 96 4.47 11.69 19.17
CA ASN A 96 5.57 12.63 19.03
C ASN A 96 6.86 11.87 18.70
N LEU A 97 7.49 12.21 17.57
CA LEU A 97 8.77 11.65 17.07
C LEU A 97 9.99 11.98 17.94
N ILE A 98 9.80 12.35 19.21
CA ILE A 98 10.85 12.86 20.11
C ILE A 98 11.79 11.73 20.57
N GLY A 99 11.41 10.46 20.34
CA GLY A 99 12.24 9.29 20.67
C GLY A 99 12.77 8.57 19.42
N SER A 100 14.08 8.31 19.39
CA SER A 100 14.78 7.46 18.42
C SER A 100 14.63 5.95 18.68
N SER A 101 13.68 5.54 19.54
CA SER A 101 13.44 4.15 19.93
C SER A 101 12.30 3.50 19.14
N LEU A 102 12.36 2.18 18.91
CA LEU A 102 11.31 1.41 18.23
C LEU A 102 9.94 1.50 18.92
N SER A 103 9.90 1.82 20.22
CA SER A 103 8.66 1.98 20.98
C SER A 103 7.76 3.10 20.43
N CYS A 104 8.31 4.06 19.67
CA CYS A 104 7.51 5.10 19.02
C CYS A 104 6.55 4.54 17.95
N LEU A 105 6.78 3.33 17.45
CA LEU A 105 5.96 2.67 16.43
C LEU A 105 4.75 1.90 16.98
N GLU A 106 4.65 1.72 18.30
CA GLU A 106 3.50 1.05 18.93
C GLU A 106 2.22 1.87 18.75
N GLY A 107 2.33 3.19 18.78
CA GLY A 107 1.21 4.09 18.53
C GLY A 107 0.74 4.14 17.07
N TYR A 108 1.49 3.56 16.13
CA TYR A 108 1.14 3.65 14.71
C TYR A 108 0.10 2.59 14.34
N SER A 109 -0.95 3.00 13.63
CA SER A 109 -1.91 2.09 13.00
C SER A 109 -1.75 2.09 11.47
N VAL A 110 -2.08 0.97 10.85
CA VAL A 110 -2.04 0.81 9.39
C VAL A 110 -3.39 0.34 8.89
N GLU A 111 -4.02 1.12 8.01
CA GLU A 111 -5.24 0.74 7.31
C GLU A 111 -4.89 0.30 5.87
N GLU A 112 -5.38 -0.87 5.47
CA GLU A 112 -5.17 -1.41 4.13
C GLU A 112 -6.37 -1.10 3.24
N ARG A 113 -6.11 -0.56 2.04
CA ARG A 113 -7.14 -0.39 1.02
C ARG A 113 -6.67 -0.97 -0.30
N THR A 114 -7.48 -1.85 -0.87
CA THR A 114 -7.23 -2.40 -2.20
C THR A 114 -7.98 -1.56 -3.23
N VAL A 115 -7.26 -1.02 -4.21
CA VAL A 115 -7.86 -0.23 -5.28
C VAL A 115 -7.81 -1.04 -6.56
N ARG A 116 -8.99 -1.26 -7.17
CA ARG A 116 -9.14 -1.99 -8.43
C ARG A 116 -9.96 -1.18 -9.40
N ARG A 117 -9.82 -1.48 -10.69
CA ARG A 117 -10.72 -0.95 -11.70
C ARG A 117 -12.13 -1.46 -11.40
N TRP A 118 -13.12 -0.59 -11.56
CA TRP A 118 -14.52 -1.00 -11.49
C TRP A 118 -14.81 -2.04 -12.57
N ASP A 119 -15.50 -3.10 -12.17
CA ASP A 119 -15.86 -4.24 -13.01
C ASP A 119 -17.39 -4.30 -13.14
N PRO A 120 -17.94 -3.95 -14.32
CA PRO A 120 -19.39 -3.92 -14.52
C PRO A 120 -20.06 -5.28 -14.29
N GLU A 121 -19.39 -6.38 -14.62
CA GLU A 121 -19.98 -7.72 -14.53
C GLU A 121 -20.17 -8.14 -13.08
N ARG A 122 -19.21 -7.79 -12.21
CA ARG A 122 -19.25 -8.10 -10.78
C ARG A 122 -20.10 -7.15 -9.94
N CYS A 123 -20.52 -6.03 -10.53
CA CYS A 123 -21.35 -5.02 -9.89
C CYS A 123 -22.78 -4.98 -10.42
N ARG A 124 -23.17 -5.97 -11.23
CA ARG A 124 -24.55 -6.14 -11.67
C ARG A 124 -25.37 -6.67 -10.50
N GLU A 125 -26.52 -6.07 -10.25
CA GLU A 125 -27.48 -6.61 -9.27
C GLU A 125 -27.95 -7.98 -9.78
N ASP A 126 -27.91 -9.00 -8.91
CA ASP A 126 -28.49 -10.30 -9.22
C ASP A 126 -30.00 -10.11 -9.46
N GLN A 127 -30.48 -10.43 -10.66
CA GLN A 127 -31.91 -10.54 -10.89
C GLN A 127 -32.42 -11.71 -10.03
N PRO A 128 -33.42 -11.51 -9.14
CA PRO A 128 -34.01 -12.62 -8.43
C PRO A 128 -34.58 -13.59 -9.47
N LEU A 129 -34.17 -14.85 -9.38
CA LEU A 129 -34.73 -15.93 -10.18
C LEU A 129 -36.22 -16.02 -9.83
N GLU A 130 -37.10 -15.54 -10.71
CA GLU A 130 -38.53 -15.83 -10.61
C GLU A 130 -38.71 -17.34 -10.78
N THR A 131 -38.80 -18.05 -9.66
CA THR A 131 -39.33 -19.41 -9.62
C THR A 131 -40.76 -19.39 -10.13
N LYS A 132 -40.96 -20.01 -11.29
CA LYS A 132 -42.25 -20.31 -11.91
C LYS A 132 -43.14 -21.19 -11.02
#